data_AF-U6GTL8-F1
#
_entry.id   AF-U6GTL8-F1
#
_cell.length_a   1.000
_cell.length_b   1.000
_cell.length_c   1.000
_cell.angle_alpha   90.00
_cell.angle_beta   90.00
_cell.angle_gamma   90.00
#
_symmetry.space_group_name_H-M   'P 1'
#
loop_
_entity.id
_entity.type
_entity.pdbx_description
1 polymer ?
#
loop_
_entity_poly.entity_id
_entity_poly.type
_entity_poly.pdbx_seq_one_letter_code
_entity_poly.pdbx_strand_id
1 'polypeptide(L)'
;MHCTTPESPTSKGTKLHDPISYQQSLRMAGSDEPTACDPLPNSCATKKHAEIDRPLDQASIVEQVRNGSKVEGSGQTNEPSKSLSNDAQLEERCLRKRGASHTPASTKSEGATDEAGEGKGAAYARSDMVDCSSSLQPRPIKFPRSTQEPMTSQEVVTEAAATTGGFSTMPEKTHQTDTAKGVLKKGVTGGIPTEQRQGGSISHSEMYQSAWILAPMVRISTLPFRLECLKYGADLVYSEEIVDRKLIDTKRYINKDFGTVEYIHKSDRRCVFSTCELEKGKVVLQLGTADATRALQATTVVMQDIAAVDINMGCPKSFSVKGGMGAALLQTPDVAMDILKTLTRNITCPVTCKIRLLETLEETVDFARKCESTGIAAIAVHARKRHERPAHRANWQAFPVLQSALRIPLIANGDLFSADDAIRFQEAYGIRSLMFARGAMWDPSLFAHKKAYEAGATAGCSFSRSEVLKDYIKRAVLCGAPYQSIKFTLQEMTARDSDRDLKLDLVAANSTAKVCTVFGLDHFYNGIKHVPYANTLNYYKYVDLE
;
A
#
# COMPACT_ATOMS: atom_id res chain seq x y z
N MET A 1 -6.24 -64.76 25.63
CA MET A 1 -5.26 -65.34 26.58
C MET A 1 -4.89 -64.26 27.60
N HIS A 2 -4.83 -64.67 28.87
CA HIS A 2 -4.37 -63.98 30.10
C HIS A 2 -4.13 -62.46 30.18
N CYS A 3 -4.83 -61.84 31.14
CA CYS A 3 -4.27 -60.81 32.02
C CYS A 3 -3.17 -61.39 32.94
N THR A 4 -2.24 -60.56 33.42
CA THR A 4 -2.10 -60.19 34.86
C THR A 4 -0.92 -59.23 35.11
N THR A 5 -1.08 -58.34 36.10
CA THR A 5 -0.02 -57.55 36.75
C THR A 5 0.81 -58.39 37.74
N PRO A 6 1.96 -57.90 38.20
CA PRO A 6 2.10 -57.59 39.64
C PRO A 6 2.84 -56.24 39.88
N GLU A 7 2.29 -55.35 40.71
CA GLU A 7 2.56 -55.13 42.16
C GLU A 7 3.69 -54.13 42.48
N SER A 8 3.38 -53.21 43.38
CA SER A 8 4.28 -52.24 44.03
C SER A 8 4.61 -52.67 45.46
N PRO A 9 5.68 -52.13 46.08
CA PRO A 9 5.39 -51.34 47.28
C PRO A 9 6.22 -50.05 47.45
N THR A 10 5.68 -49.18 48.30
CA THR A 10 6.14 -47.82 48.66
C THR A 10 7.33 -47.78 49.63
N SER A 11 8.14 -46.70 49.62
CA SER A 11 8.35 -45.89 50.84
C SER A 11 8.96 -44.49 50.61
N LYS A 12 8.39 -43.49 51.34
CA LYS A 12 8.98 -42.28 51.98
C LYS A 12 10.03 -41.41 51.25
N GLY A 13 9.82 -40.07 51.21
CA GLY A 13 10.93 -39.15 50.89
C GLY A 13 10.72 -37.63 50.71
N THR A 14 10.05 -36.91 51.64
CA THR A 14 10.20 -35.44 51.86
C THR A 14 9.84 -34.43 50.75
N LYS A 15 9.67 -33.15 51.12
CA LYS A 15 9.09 -32.05 50.30
C LYS A 15 10.11 -30.90 50.03
N LEU A 16 9.73 -30.03 49.08
CA LEU A 16 9.88 -28.55 49.00
C LEU A 16 10.85 -27.91 47.96
N HIS A 17 10.24 -26.98 47.21
CA HIS A 17 10.74 -25.71 46.61
C HIS A 17 11.62 -25.64 45.34
N ASP A 18 10.95 -25.24 44.26
CA ASP A 18 11.40 -24.22 43.27
C ASP A 18 11.42 -22.80 43.89
N PRO A 19 11.93 -21.75 43.19
CA PRO A 19 13.08 -21.70 42.26
C PRO A 19 14.08 -20.56 42.62
N ILE A 20 15.29 -20.58 42.06
CA ILE A 20 16.30 -19.52 42.31
C ILE A 20 16.23 -18.41 41.26
N SER A 21 16.01 -17.17 41.72
CA SER A 21 16.36 -15.95 40.99
C SER A 21 17.77 -15.50 41.35
N TYR A 22 18.47 -14.80 40.44
CA TYR A 22 19.71 -14.10 40.77
C TYR A 22 19.66 -12.64 40.28
N GLN A 23 19.72 -11.72 41.24
CA GLN A 23 20.02 -10.31 41.04
C GLN A 23 20.80 -9.82 42.27
N GLN A 24 21.58 -8.73 42.07
CA GLN A 24 22.35 -8.00 43.10
C GLN A 24 23.59 -8.76 43.63
N SER A 25 24.72 -8.13 43.98
CA SER A 25 25.16 -6.72 43.84
C SER A 25 26.66 -6.62 44.17
N LEU A 26 27.34 -5.50 43.86
CA LEU A 26 28.34 -4.91 44.79
C LEU A 26 28.74 -3.45 44.47
N ARG A 27 29.36 -2.83 45.48
CA ARG A 27 29.57 -1.40 45.76
C ARG A 27 30.79 -1.25 46.70
N MET A 28 31.44 -0.09 46.90
CA MET A 28 31.20 1.31 46.51
C MET A 28 32.56 2.05 46.37
N ALA A 29 32.64 3.01 45.44
CA ALA A 29 33.28 4.33 45.60
C ALA A 29 34.81 4.51 45.83
N GLY A 30 35.33 5.54 45.16
CA GLY A 30 36.60 6.23 45.40
C GLY A 30 36.59 7.55 44.64
N SER A 31 36.83 8.67 45.32
CA SER A 31 36.73 10.04 44.80
C SER A 31 38.02 10.52 44.14
N ASP A 32 37.92 11.46 43.18
CA ASP A 32 38.75 12.68 43.09
C ASP A 32 38.25 13.60 41.95
N GLU A 33 38.41 14.92 42.12
CA GLU A 33 37.95 16.00 41.23
C GLU A 33 38.89 17.22 41.42
N PRO A 34 38.87 18.27 40.58
CA PRO A 34 38.94 18.33 39.11
C PRO A 34 40.23 19.03 38.62
N THR A 35 40.47 19.08 37.30
CA THR A 35 41.34 20.11 36.69
C THR A 35 40.72 20.66 35.41
N ALA A 36 40.70 21.99 35.29
CA ALA A 36 40.06 22.70 34.19
C ALA A 36 41.00 22.92 32.99
N CYS A 37 40.42 23.00 31.79
CA CYS A 37 40.99 23.66 30.62
C CYS A 37 39.87 24.30 29.78
N ASP A 38 40.18 25.42 29.14
CA ASP A 38 39.23 26.44 28.68
C ASP A 38 38.46 26.14 27.37
N PRO A 39 37.33 26.84 27.12
CA PRO A 39 36.42 26.55 26.01
C PRO A 39 36.76 27.30 24.71
N LEU A 40 36.67 26.61 23.57
CA LEU A 40 36.76 27.17 22.21
C LEU A 40 35.78 26.43 21.26
N PRO A 41 35.25 27.09 20.20
CA PRO A 41 33.99 27.79 20.39
C PRO A 41 32.79 27.17 19.65
N ASN A 42 31.59 27.45 20.18
CA ASN A 42 30.32 27.16 19.52
C ASN A 42 30.24 27.80 18.12
N SER A 43 30.21 26.97 17.08
CA SER A 43 29.64 27.36 15.77
C SER A 43 28.94 26.18 15.10
N CYS A 44 28.01 25.55 15.81
CA CYS A 44 26.94 24.78 15.17
C CYS A 44 26.02 25.75 14.42
N ALA A 45 26.48 26.22 13.27
CA ALA A 45 25.68 27.01 12.36
C ALA A 45 24.51 26.14 11.89
N THR A 46 23.31 26.48 12.35
CA THR A 46 22.06 25.89 11.88
C THR A 46 21.86 26.22 10.42
N LYS A 47 22.42 25.37 9.53
CA LYS A 47 21.99 25.28 8.14
C LYS A 47 20.53 24.86 8.14
N LYS A 48 19.63 25.84 8.19
CA LYS A 48 18.21 25.67 7.88
C LYS A 48 18.12 24.88 6.58
N HIS A 49 17.32 23.82 6.55
CA HIS A 49 16.91 23.15 5.32
C HIS A 49 15.98 24.09 4.53
N ALA A 50 16.55 25.13 3.92
CA ALA A 50 15.84 26.17 3.18
C ALA A 50 15.66 25.83 1.69
N GLU A 51 15.85 24.56 1.31
CA GLU A 51 15.88 24.12 -0.09
C GLU A 51 14.82 23.07 -0.46
N ILE A 52 13.92 22.72 0.48
CA ILE A 52 12.80 21.79 0.24
C ILE A 52 11.43 22.47 0.44
N ASP A 53 11.40 23.65 1.07
CA ASP A 53 10.18 24.46 1.33
C ASP A 53 10.01 25.61 0.31
N ARG A 54 10.35 25.40 -0.97
CA ARG A 54 9.78 26.25 -2.02
C ARG A 54 8.33 25.81 -2.25
N PRO A 55 7.34 26.72 -2.24
CA PRO A 55 6.01 26.36 -2.70
C PRO A 55 6.10 25.83 -4.14
N LEU A 56 5.34 24.77 -4.44
CA LEU A 56 5.20 24.28 -5.81
C LEU A 56 4.56 25.38 -6.66
N ASP A 57 5.37 26.12 -7.39
CA ASP A 57 4.86 26.92 -8.50
C ASP A 57 4.32 25.95 -9.56
N GLN A 58 2.99 25.96 -9.73
CA GLN A 58 2.27 25.13 -10.70
C GLN A 58 2.79 25.32 -12.15
N ALA A 59 3.52 26.40 -12.45
CA ALA A 59 4.17 26.58 -13.74
C ALA A 59 5.36 25.63 -13.99
N SER A 60 6.09 25.23 -12.94
CA SER A 60 7.43 24.62 -13.09
C SER A 60 7.44 23.18 -13.66
N ILE A 61 6.31 22.49 -13.65
CA ILE A 61 6.15 21.15 -14.28
C ILE A 61 5.86 21.27 -15.79
N VAL A 62 5.41 22.43 -16.28
CA VAL A 62 4.98 22.61 -17.68
C VAL A 62 6.15 22.89 -18.64
N GLU A 63 7.23 23.50 -18.17
CA GLU A 63 8.36 23.89 -19.04
C GLU A 63 9.25 22.73 -19.49
N GLN A 64 9.44 21.69 -18.67
CA GLN A 64 10.34 20.58 -19.03
C GLN A 64 9.77 19.65 -20.13
N VAL A 65 8.48 19.78 -20.48
CA VAL A 65 7.84 19.06 -21.58
C VAL A 65 8.06 19.76 -22.95
N ARG A 66 8.58 21.00 -22.99
CA ARG A 66 8.74 21.77 -24.24
C ARG A 66 10.02 21.50 -25.03
N ASN A 67 11.05 20.87 -24.45
CA ASN A 67 12.31 20.57 -25.14
C ASN A 67 12.33 19.13 -25.69
N GLY A 68 11.44 18.86 -26.64
CA GLY A 68 11.41 17.62 -27.42
C GLY A 68 10.76 17.86 -28.79
N SER A 69 11.57 17.78 -29.85
CA SER A 69 11.19 17.93 -31.27
C SER A 69 10.84 19.34 -31.76
N LYS A 70 11.84 20.02 -32.33
CA LYS A 70 11.60 21.00 -33.41
C LYS A 70 11.10 20.27 -34.65
N VAL A 71 10.03 20.76 -35.27
CA VAL A 71 9.78 20.63 -36.72
C VAL A 71 9.36 22.01 -37.21
N GLU A 72 10.06 22.53 -38.21
CA GLU A 72 9.76 23.83 -38.81
C GLU A 72 8.60 23.69 -39.83
N GLY A 73 7.68 24.66 -39.82
CA GLY A 73 6.53 24.68 -40.72
C GLY A 73 5.93 26.09 -40.78
N SER A 74 6.26 26.82 -41.84
CA SER A 74 5.76 28.18 -42.10
C SER A 74 4.30 28.16 -42.57
N GLY A 75 3.45 29.02 -41.98
CA GLY A 75 2.04 29.15 -42.37
C GLY A 75 1.45 30.47 -41.89
N GLN A 76 0.86 31.25 -42.80
CA GLN A 76 0.48 32.64 -42.60
C GLN A 76 -0.77 32.85 -41.72
N THR A 77 -0.75 34.02 -41.06
CA THR A 77 -1.86 34.84 -40.54
C THR A 77 -3.29 34.55 -41.04
N ASN A 78 -4.26 34.58 -40.12
CA ASN A 78 -5.35 35.57 -40.12
C ASN A 78 -6.25 35.46 -38.86
N GLU A 79 -6.47 36.58 -38.17
CA GLU A 79 -7.69 36.77 -37.36
C GLU A 79 -8.87 37.14 -38.30
N PRO A 80 -10.13 37.13 -37.81
CA PRO A 80 -10.63 38.42 -37.33
C PRO A 80 -11.41 38.36 -36.01
N SER A 81 -11.24 39.41 -35.23
CA SER A 81 -12.06 39.76 -34.07
C SER A 81 -13.49 40.21 -34.47
N LYS A 82 -14.48 39.82 -33.67
CA LYS A 82 -15.74 40.57 -33.48
C LYS A 82 -16.16 40.54 -32.00
N SER A 83 -16.88 41.58 -31.61
CA SER A 83 -16.99 42.08 -30.24
C SER A 83 -18.44 42.12 -29.75
N LEU A 84 -18.60 42.31 -28.42
CA LEU A 84 -19.82 42.72 -27.71
C LEU A 84 -20.97 41.66 -27.71
N SER A 85 -21.86 41.57 -26.71
CA SER A 85 -21.88 42.13 -25.34
C SER A 85 -23.06 41.51 -24.55
N ASN A 86 -23.01 41.63 -23.22
CA ASN A 86 -24.15 41.74 -22.28
C ASN A 86 -24.92 40.49 -21.76
N ASP A 87 -25.11 40.56 -20.45
CA ASP A 87 -26.30 40.25 -19.64
C ASP A 87 -26.73 38.81 -19.37
N ALA A 88 -26.16 38.31 -18.27
CA ALA A 88 -26.91 37.87 -17.09
C ALA A 88 -28.46 37.89 -17.17
N GLN A 89 -29.06 36.75 -17.53
CA GLN A 89 -30.44 36.39 -17.18
C GLN A 89 -30.68 34.89 -17.41
N LEU A 90 -30.50 34.04 -16.37
CA LEU A 90 -31.02 32.66 -16.37
C LEU A 90 -31.03 31.98 -14.96
N GLU A 91 -31.30 32.75 -13.90
CA GLU A 91 -31.77 32.20 -12.61
C GLU A 91 -33.25 32.52 -12.40
N GLU A 92 -34.15 31.82 -13.10
CA GLU A 92 -35.50 31.49 -12.61
C GLU A 92 -36.22 30.54 -13.59
N ARG A 93 -36.38 29.26 -13.21
CA ARG A 93 -37.54 28.37 -13.49
C ARG A 93 -37.16 26.91 -13.28
N CYS A 94 -37.69 26.30 -12.22
CA CYS A 94 -38.57 25.12 -12.30
C CYS A 94 -38.88 24.52 -10.91
N LEU A 95 -39.73 25.20 -10.15
CA LEU A 95 -40.52 24.57 -9.08
C LEU A 95 -41.98 25.04 -9.19
N ARG A 96 -42.88 24.15 -9.64
CA ARG A 96 -44.26 24.00 -9.13
C ARG A 96 -45.07 22.95 -9.91
N LYS A 97 -46.09 22.43 -9.21
CA LYS A 97 -47.06 21.36 -9.58
C LYS A 97 -46.41 19.96 -9.53
N ARG A 98 -46.92 19.02 -8.74
CA ARG A 98 -48.31 18.85 -8.24
C ARG A 98 -48.38 18.76 -6.72
N GLY A 99 -49.52 19.14 -6.15
CA GLY A 99 -49.85 18.89 -4.75
C GLY A 99 -51.26 18.31 -4.61
N ALA A 100 -51.47 17.55 -3.53
CA ALA A 100 -52.74 17.18 -2.92
C ALA A 100 -52.38 16.72 -1.50
N SER A 101 -52.48 17.57 -0.48
CA SER A 101 -53.69 17.88 0.30
C SER A 101 -54.22 16.68 1.12
N HIS A 102 -53.95 16.70 2.44
CA HIS A 102 -54.98 16.49 3.46
C HIS A 102 -54.54 17.14 4.80
N THR A 103 -55.53 17.53 5.60
CA THR A 103 -55.44 18.42 6.76
C THR A 103 -55.17 17.69 8.09
N PRO A 104 -54.70 18.39 9.14
CA PRO A 104 -54.36 17.80 10.44
C PRO A 104 -55.56 17.69 11.39
N ALA A 105 -55.44 16.81 12.39
CA ALA A 105 -56.30 16.79 13.57
C ALA A 105 -55.43 16.90 14.83
N SER A 106 -55.81 17.80 15.73
CA SER A 106 -55.30 17.89 17.10
C SER A 106 -56.17 17.06 18.04
N THR A 107 -55.62 16.56 19.15
CA THR A 107 -56.03 16.99 20.52
C THR A 107 -55.43 16.13 21.64
N LYS A 108 -55.24 16.84 22.77
CA LYS A 108 -55.33 16.41 24.17
C LYS A 108 -54.17 15.68 24.88
N SER A 109 -53.81 16.37 25.96
CA SER A 109 -53.08 16.04 27.17
C SER A 109 -53.74 14.99 28.06
N GLU A 110 -52.92 14.32 28.86
CA GLU A 110 -52.99 14.06 30.32
C GLU A 110 -51.85 13.06 30.64
N GLY A 111 -51.13 13.07 31.77
CA GLY A 111 -51.21 13.90 32.97
C GLY A 111 -50.97 13.01 34.19
N ALA A 112 -49.79 13.10 34.84
CA ALA A 112 -49.54 12.64 36.22
C ALA A 112 -48.10 12.99 36.65
N THR A 113 -47.97 13.56 37.84
CA THR A 113 -46.73 13.66 38.61
C THR A 113 -46.54 12.38 39.44
N ASP A 114 -45.32 12.09 39.92
CA ASP A 114 -45.03 12.20 41.36
C ASP A 114 -43.60 11.80 41.75
N GLU A 115 -43.07 12.63 42.66
CA GLU A 115 -42.09 12.43 43.73
C GLU A 115 -40.72 11.72 43.54
N ALA A 116 -39.73 12.33 44.18
CA ALA A 116 -38.40 11.80 44.43
C ALA A 116 -38.26 11.39 45.91
N GLY A 117 -37.42 10.39 46.21
CA GLY A 117 -37.13 9.96 47.58
C GLY A 117 -35.80 9.21 47.67
N GLU A 118 -34.97 9.58 48.65
CA GLU A 118 -33.58 9.14 48.78
C GLU A 118 -33.43 7.81 49.56
N GLY A 119 -32.26 7.15 49.42
CA GLY A 119 -31.57 6.65 50.62
C GLY A 119 -31.04 5.20 50.66
N LYS A 120 -29.70 5.10 50.63
CA LYS A 120 -28.85 4.14 51.38
C LYS A 120 -29.00 2.61 51.17
N GLY A 121 -27.89 2.02 50.70
CA GLY A 121 -27.08 1.18 51.60
C GLY A 121 -26.83 -0.30 51.26
N ALA A 122 -25.64 -0.76 51.69
CA ALA A 122 -25.14 -2.13 51.78
C ALA A 122 -24.70 -2.85 50.49
N ALA A 123 -23.65 -3.68 50.64
CA ALA A 123 -22.96 -4.41 49.59
C ALA A 123 -23.11 -5.93 49.78
N TYR A 124 -22.99 -6.71 48.71
CA TYR A 124 -22.44 -8.07 48.73
C TYR A 124 -21.85 -8.43 47.35
N ALA A 125 -21.05 -9.49 47.30
CA ALA A 125 -20.12 -9.77 46.19
C ALA A 125 -20.51 -10.97 45.30
N ARG A 126 -19.83 -11.01 44.13
CA ARG A 126 -19.64 -12.11 43.14
C ARG A 126 -20.68 -12.31 42.03
N SER A 127 -20.12 -12.60 40.84
CA SER A 127 -20.65 -13.35 39.67
C SER A 127 -22.01 -12.88 39.11
N ASP A 128 -22.12 -12.48 37.84
CA ASP A 128 -21.82 -13.33 36.67
C ASP A 128 -21.57 -12.57 35.36
N MET A 129 -21.22 -13.31 34.30
CA MET A 129 -21.15 -12.82 32.93
C MET A 129 -22.51 -12.33 32.41
N VAL A 130 -22.56 -11.14 31.80
CA VAL A 130 -23.52 -10.85 30.72
C VAL A 130 -22.83 -10.09 29.59
N ASP A 131 -23.02 -10.59 28.37
CA ASP A 131 -22.51 -10.04 27.11
C ASP A 131 -23.16 -8.68 26.77
N CYS A 132 -22.38 -7.75 26.19
CA CYS A 132 -22.89 -6.47 25.71
C CYS A 132 -22.38 -6.18 24.30
N SER A 133 -22.85 -6.99 23.35
CA SER A 133 -22.53 -6.93 21.93
C SER A 133 -23.50 -6.02 21.14
N SER A 134 -23.47 -4.70 21.37
CA SER A 134 -24.25 -3.71 20.59
C SER A 134 -23.49 -3.19 19.35
N SER A 135 -23.16 -4.10 18.43
CA SER A 135 -22.56 -3.71 17.16
C SER A 135 -23.60 -3.15 16.17
N LEU A 136 -23.54 -1.84 15.89
CA LEU A 136 -24.28 -1.21 14.80
C LEU A 136 -23.78 -1.70 13.44
N GLN A 137 -24.36 -2.80 12.94
CA GLN A 137 -24.07 -3.28 11.59
C GLN A 137 -24.79 -2.43 10.53
N PRO A 138 -24.09 -1.90 9.51
CA PRO A 138 -24.74 -1.26 8.38
C PRO A 138 -25.53 -2.30 7.57
N ARG A 139 -26.77 -1.97 7.19
CA ARG A 139 -27.66 -2.87 6.44
C ARG A 139 -27.06 -3.23 5.07
N PRO A 140 -27.19 -4.49 4.61
CA PRO A 140 -26.64 -4.89 3.31
C PRO A 140 -27.37 -4.22 2.14
N ILE A 141 -26.59 -3.70 1.19
CA ILE A 141 -27.09 -3.19 -0.09
C ILE A 141 -27.61 -4.38 -0.90
N LYS A 142 -28.90 -4.35 -1.27
CA LYS A 142 -29.51 -5.34 -2.16
C LYS A 142 -29.12 -5.03 -3.61
N PHE A 143 -28.41 -5.95 -4.27
CA PHE A 143 -28.28 -5.95 -5.73
C PHE A 143 -29.56 -6.51 -6.36
N PRO A 144 -30.01 -6.01 -7.53
CA PRO A 144 -31.15 -6.57 -8.24
C PRO A 144 -30.83 -8.01 -8.72
N ARG A 145 -31.77 -8.93 -8.52
CA ARG A 145 -31.70 -10.28 -9.13
C ARG A 145 -32.07 -10.18 -10.60
N SER A 146 -31.21 -10.67 -11.49
CA SER A 146 -31.61 -11.02 -12.84
C SER A 146 -32.43 -12.31 -12.80
N THR A 147 -33.69 -12.24 -13.22
CA THR A 147 -34.51 -13.42 -13.50
C THR A 147 -34.04 -14.05 -14.81
N GLN A 148 -33.46 -15.25 -14.74
CA GLN A 148 -33.34 -16.14 -15.88
C GLN A 148 -34.37 -17.26 -15.71
N GLU A 149 -35.28 -17.40 -16.67
CA GLU A 149 -36.14 -18.56 -16.78
C GLU A 149 -35.35 -19.73 -17.40
N PRO A 150 -35.64 -20.99 -17.03
CA PRO A 150 -34.94 -22.14 -17.56
C PRO A 150 -35.44 -22.48 -18.98
N MET A 151 -34.56 -22.41 -19.98
CA MET A 151 -34.86 -23.03 -21.28
C MET A 151 -34.61 -24.54 -21.24
N THR A 152 -35.63 -25.27 -21.68
CA THR A 152 -35.70 -26.73 -21.74
C THR A 152 -34.74 -27.33 -22.76
N SER A 153 -34.14 -28.46 -22.40
CA SER A 153 -33.41 -29.33 -23.29
C SER A 153 -34.30 -29.95 -24.38
N GLN A 154 -33.84 -29.94 -25.63
CA GLN A 154 -34.26 -30.90 -26.64
C GLN A 154 -33.02 -31.46 -27.35
N GLU A 155 -33.00 -32.79 -27.48
CA GLU A 155 -32.02 -33.54 -28.25
C GLU A 155 -32.37 -33.46 -29.74
N VAL A 156 -31.35 -33.36 -30.61
CA VAL A 156 -31.45 -33.86 -32.00
C VAL A 156 -30.17 -34.65 -32.32
N VAL A 157 -30.37 -35.72 -33.06
CA VAL A 157 -29.48 -36.87 -33.21
C VAL A 157 -28.66 -36.78 -34.52
N THR A 158 -27.42 -37.27 -34.46
CA THR A 158 -26.46 -37.66 -35.52
C THR A 158 -26.70 -37.25 -36.99
N GLU A 159 -25.59 -36.91 -37.68
CA GLU A 159 -25.06 -37.83 -38.70
C GLU A 159 -23.56 -37.64 -38.96
N ALA A 160 -22.90 -38.70 -39.41
CA ALA A 160 -21.49 -38.72 -39.77
C ALA A 160 -21.32 -39.22 -41.20
N ALA A 161 -20.42 -38.62 -41.97
CA ALA A 161 -20.02 -39.11 -43.29
C ALA A 161 -18.50 -38.98 -43.46
N ALA A 162 -17.86 -40.05 -43.91
CA ALA A 162 -16.42 -40.14 -44.14
C ALA A 162 -16.14 -40.69 -45.53
N THR A 163 -15.16 -40.10 -46.24
CA THR A 163 -14.41 -40.70 -47.36
C THR A 163 -13.21 -39.78 -47.70
N THR A 164 -11.97 -40.12 -47.32
CA THR A 164 -10.94 -40.95 -48.02
C THR A 164 -10.12 -40.25 -49.11
N GLY A 165 -8.80 -40.11 -48.84
CA GLY A 165 -7.73 -40.47 -49.79
C GLY A 165 -7.08 -39.37 -50.64
N GLY A 166 -5.74 -39.27 -50.59
CA GLY A 166 -4.94 -38.49 -51.56
C GLY A 166 -3.54 -38.12 -51.06
N PHE A 167 -2.50 -38.67 -51.68
CA PHE A 167 -1.08 -38.53 -51.32
C PHE A 167 -0.36 -37.63 -52.36
N SER A 168 0.47 -36.65 -51.95
CA SER A 168 1.70 -36.31 -52.71
C SER A 168 2.64 -35.31 -52.01
N THR A 169 3.91 -35.48 -52.32
CA THR A 169 5.18 -34.93 -51.81
C THR A 169 5.48 -33.42 -52.03
N MET A 170 6.12 -32.79 -51.04
CA MET A 170 7.45 -32.09 -51.06
C MET A 170 7.96 -31.43 -52.37
N PRO A 171 8.69 -30.28 -52.32
CA PRO A 171 10.02 -30.27 -51.67
C PRO A 171 10.52 -28.99 -50.96
N GLU A 172 11.49 -29.21 -50.07
CA GLU A 172 12.42 -28.22 -49.52
C GLU A 172 13.40 -27.68 -50.57
N LYS A 173 14.04 -26.53 -50.27
CA LYS A 173 15.30 -26.12 -50.91
C LYS A 173 16.38 -25.83 -49.87
N THR A 174 17.41 -26.65 -49.90
CA THR A 174 18.71 -26.43 -49.26
C THR A 174 19.58 -25.48 -50.08
N HIS A 175 20.55 -24.83 -49.42
CA HIS A 175 21.78 -24.40 -50.07
C HIS A 175 22.96 -24.67 -49.12
N GLN A 176 23.97 -25.38 -49.63
CA GLN A 176 25.21 -25.69 -48.95
C GLN A 176 26.38 -24.93 -49.61
N THR A 177 27.30 -24.48 -48.76
CA THR A 177 28.77 -24.38 -48.91
C THR A 177 29.39 -24.07 -50.28
N ASP A 178 30.41 -23.20 -50.25
CA ASP A 178 31.72 -23.61 -50.78
C ASP A 178 32.91 -23.00 -50.01
N THR A 179 34.10 -23.58 -50.20
CA THR A 179 35.30 -23.40 -49.36
C THR A 179 36.46 -22.68 -50.06
N ALA A 180 37.30 -21.94 -49.31
CA ALA A 180 38.66 -21.59 -49.73
C ALA A 180 39.63 -21.33 -48.55
N LYS A 181 40.92 -21.64 -48.78
CA LYS A 181 42.04 -21.68 -47.81
C LYS A 181 42.76 -20.32 -47.68
N GLY A 182 43.51 -20.07 -46.60
CA GLY A 182 44.63 -19.11 -46.67
C GLY A 182 45.35 -18.59 -45.42
N VAL A 183 46.38 -19.31 -44.94
CA VAL A 183 47.67 -18.79 -44.40
C VAL A 183 47.73 -18.00 -43.06
N LEU A 184 48.64 -18.46 -42.19
CA LEU A 184 49.11 -17.82 -40.95
C LEU A 184 50.13 -16.68 -41.18
N LYS A 185 50.06 -15.59 -40.39
CA LYS A 185 51.25 -14.86 -39.90
C LYS A 185 51.02 -14.29 -38.49
N LYS A 186 52.05 -14.34 -37.64
CA LYS A 186 52.11 -13.68 -36.32
C LYS A 186 52.48 -12.19 -36.49
N GLY A 187 51.95 -11.35 -35.60
CA GLY A 187 52.42 -9.98 -35.37
C GLY A 187 51.94 -9.49 -34.00
N VAL A 188 52.87 -9.08 -33.13
CA VAL A 188 52.61 -8.52 -31.80
C VAL A 188 52.93 -7.02 -31.86
N THR A 189 52.03 -6.16 -31.37
CA THR A 189 52.32 -4.96 -30.53
C THR A 189 51.01 -4.29 -30.12
N GLY A 190 50.92 -3.88 -28.84
CA GLY A 190 49.68 -3.39 -28.21
C GLY A 190 49.22 -1.97 -28.54
N GLY A 191 48.12 -1.58 -27.91
CA GLY A 191 47.64 -0.19 -27.87
C GLY A 191 46.16 -0.05 -27.49
N ILE A 192 45.90 0.45 -26.28
CA ILE A 192 44.64 1.08 -25.81
C ILE A 192 43.42 0.15 -25.64
N PRO A 193 43.00 -0.19 -24.41
CA PRO A 193 41.67 -0.69 -24.13
C PRO A 193 40.67 0.48 -24.08
N THR A 194 39.70 0.50 -24.99
CA THR A 194 38.53 1.38 -24.87
C THR A 194 37.63 0.83 -23.76
N GLU A 195 37.63 1.45 -22.58
CA GLU A 195 36.64 1.16 -21.55
C GLU A 195 35.23 1.53 -22.04
N GLN A 196 34.54 0.56 -22.63
CA GLN A 196 33.08 0.60 -22.63
C GLN A 196 32.61 0.43 -21.20
N ARG A 197 32.34 1.56 -20.52
CA ARG A 197 31.54 1.56 -19.29
C ARG A 197 30.17 0.97 -19.61
N GLN A 198 30.02 -0.33 -19.39
CA GLN A 198 28.71 -0.94 -19.29
C GLN A 198 27.99 -0.24 -18.14
N GLY A 199 26.91 0.48 -18.46
CA GLY A 199 26.02 1.02 -17.44
C GLY A 199 25.47 -0.15 -16.64
N GLY A 200 25.87 -0.27 -15.38
CA GLY A 200 25.51 -1.40 -14.54
C GLY A 200 23.99 -1.51 -14.42
N SER A 201 23.43 -2.56 -15.02
CA SER A 201 22.04 -2.94 -14.77
C SER A 201 21.96 -3.45 -13.33
N ILE A 202 21.53 -2.57 -12.43
CA ILE A 202 21.08 -2.93 -11.08
C ILE A 202 20.17 -4.15 -11.20
N SER A 203 20.50 -5.24 -10.51
CA SER A 203 19.63 -6.43 -10.50
C SER A 203 18.27 -6.04 -9.93
N HIS A 204 17.18 -6.53 -10.53
CA HIS A 204 15.81 -6.26 -10.07
C HIS A 204 15.57 -6.56 -8.58
N SER A 205 16.39 -7.42 -7.97
CA SER A 205 16.37 -7.73 -6.54
C SER A 205 17.08 -6.69 -5.65
N GLU A 206 18.01 -5.89 -6.16
CA GLU A 206 18.83 -4.95 -5.36
C GLU A 206 17.98 -3.87 -4.68
N MET A 207 16.93 -3.36 -5.34
CA MET A 207 16.02 -2.35 -4.76
C MET A 207 15.29 -2.84 -3.48
N TYR A 208 15.26 -4.16 -3.24
CA TYR A 208 14.63 -4.77 -2.07
C TYR A 208 15.64 -5.16 -0.96
N GLN A 209 16.95 -4.93 -1.15
CA GLN A 209 17.98 -5.27 -0.16
C GLN A 209 18.13 -4.16 0.89
N SER A 210 18.06 -4.53 2.18
CA SER A 210 18.14 -3.60 3.32
C SER A 210 17.15 -2.41 3.23
N ALA A 211 16.01 -2.63 2.57
CA ALA A 211 15.01 -1.61 2.32
C ALA A 211 13.98 -1.53 3.46
N TRP A 212 13.64 -0.33 3.90
CA TRP A 212 12.49 -0.04 4.76
C TRP A 212 11.33 0.45 3.87
N ILE A 213 10.26 -0.34 3.87
CA ILE A 213 9.21 -0.30 2.84
C ILE A 213 7.86 0.06 3.48
N LEU A 214 7.11 0.98 2.88
CA LEU A 214 5.69 1.17 3.24
C LEU A 214 4.87 -0.01 2.72
N ALA A 215 4.13 -0.67 3.61
CA ALA A 215 3.25 -1.77 3.28
C ALA A 215 2.01 -1.33 2.47
N PRO A 216 1.45 -2.24 1.66
CA PRO A 216 0.18 -1.99 0.99
C PRO A 216 -0.98 -1.98 1.98
N MET A 217 -1.72 -0.88 2.03
CA MET A 217 -2.85 -0.68 2.95
C MET A 217 -4.02 0.01 2.24
N VAL A 218 -5.09 -0.74 2.03
CA VAL A 218 -6.35 -0.27 1.40
C VAL A 218 -6.89 0.99 2.08
N ARG A 219 -7.17 2.03 1.28
CA ARG A 219 -7.55 3.41 1.66
C ARG A 219 -6.47 4.26 2.35
N ILE A 220 -5.29 3.72 2.66
CA ILE A 220 -4.21 4.44 3.34
C ILE A 220 -3.06 4.74 2.38
N SER A 221 -2.51 3.72 1.72
CA SER A 221 -1.35 3.84 0.80
C SER A 221 -1.72 4.45 -0.57
N THR A 222 -2.58 5.45 -0.53
CA THR A 222 -2.88 6.43 -1.59
C THR A 222 -1.66 7.34 -1.83
N LEU A 223 -1.61 8.00 -3.00
CA LEU A 223 -0.46 8.83 -3.40
C LEU A 223 0.06 9.79 -2.32
N PRO A 224 -0.78 10.61 -1.63
CA PRO A 224 -0.27 11.54 -0.61
C PRO A 224 0.49 10.83 0.51
N PHE A 225 0.00 9.68 0.96
CA PHE A 225 0.59 8.96 2.07
C PHE A 225 1.91 8.29 1.67
N ARG A 226 1.98 7.76 0.44
CA ARG A 226 3.22 7.21 -0.12
C ARG A 226 4.31 8.28 -0.23
N LEU A 227 3.97 9.45 -0.78
CA LEU A 227 4.90 10.58 -0.88
C LEU A 227 5.38 11.06 0.49
N GLU A 228 4.52 11.03 1.51
CA GLU A 228 4.93 11.42 2.86
C GLU A 228 5.86 10.39 3.51
N CYS A 229 5.63 9.08 3.33
CA CYS A 229 6.60 8.06 3.73
C CYS A 229 7.94 8.18 2.97
N LEU A 230 7.93 8.53 1.68
CA LEU A 230 9.16 8.79 0.91
C LEU A 230 9.92 10.02 1.41
N LYS A 231 9.22 11.11 1.77
CA LYS A 231 9.82 12.31 2.38
C LYS A 231 10.54 11.96 3.69
N TYR A 232 9.94 11.10 4.52
CA TYR A 232 10.58 10.58 5.73
C TYR A 232 11.60 9.46 5.47
N GLY A 233 11.88 9.08 4.23
CA GLY A 233 13.01 8.19 3.90
C GLY A 233 12.67 6.71 3.74
N ALA A 234 11.41 6.34 3.49
CA ALA A 234 11.10 5.01 2.97
C ALA A 234 11.83 4.79 1.63
N ASP A 235 12.41 3.60 1.45
CA ASP A 235 13.13 3.26 0.21
C ASP A 235 12.14 2.96 -0.92
N LEU A 236 11.08 2.18 -0.62
CA LEU A 236 10.01 1.80 -1.52
C LEU A 236 8.63 2.00 -0.88
N VAL A 237 7.62 2.24 -1.71
CA VAL A 237 6.25 2.48 -1.26
C VAL A 237 5.23 1.68 -2.04
N TYR A 238 4.50 0.79 -1.36
CA TYR A 238 3.47 -0.01 -2.02
C TYR A 238 2.16 0.78 -2.14
N SER A 239 1.44 0.63 -3.26
CA SER A 239 0.06 1.08 -3.39
C SER A 239 -0.89 0.35 -2.43
N GLU A 240 -2.15 0.75 -2.37
CA GLU A 240 -3.18 -0.16 -1.88
C GLU A 240 -3.37 -1.40 -2.78
N GLU A 241 -4.04 -2.44 -2.26
CA GLU A 241 -4.49 -3.60 -3.05
C GLU A 241 -5.53 -3.14 -4.08
N ILE A 242 -5.14 -3.11 -5.36
CA ILE A 242 -6.03 -2.76 -6.48
C ILE A 242 -6.49 -4.05 -7.16
N VAL A 243 -7.80 -4.21 -7.36
CA VAL A 243 -8.37 -5.41 -8.00
C VAL A 243 -8.17 -5.36 -9.52
N ASP A 244 -7.65 -6.45 -10.09
CA ASP A 244 -7.35 -6.64 -11.51
C ASP A 244 -8.39 -6.03 -12.48
N ARG A 245 -9.63 -6.48 -12.37
CA ARG A 245 -10.78 -6.05 -13.18
C ARG A 245 -11.04 -4.55 -13.11
N LYS A 246 -10.78 -3.90 -11.97
CA LYS A 246 -10.98 -2.45 -11.82
C LYS A 246 -9.86 -1.65 -12.48
N LEU A 247 -8.67 -2.23 -12.66
CA LEU A 247 -7.52 -1.57 -13.27
C LEU A 247 -7.49 -1.71 -14.80
N ILE A 248 -7.90 -2.88 -15.34
CA ILE A 248 -8.00 -3.13 -16.79
C ILE A 248 -8.91 -2.10 -17.49
N ASP A 249 -10.03 -1.74 -16.85
CA ASP A 249 -11.01 -0.79 -17.38
C ASP A 249 -10.65 0.69 -17.16
N THR A 250 -9.37 1.02 -17.01
CA THR A 250 -8.89 2.41 -16.85
C THR A 250 -8.31 3.00 -18.15
N LYS A 251 -8.28 4.34 -18.21
CA LYS A 251 -7.51 5.16 -19.16
C LYS A 251 -6.46 5.94 -18.36
N ARG A 252 -5.21 5.93 -18.82
CA ARG A 252 -4.14 6.77 -18.28
C ARG A 252 -4.41 8.23 -18.65
N TYR A 253 -4.38 9.12 -17.66
CA TYR A 253 -4.64 10.55 -17.77
C TYR A 253 -3.47 11.31 -17.14
N ILE A 254 -3.03 12.41 -17.78
CA ILE A 254 -2.00 13.30 -17.23
C ILE A 254 -2.72 14.52 -16.65
N ASN A 255 -2.80 14.57 -15.33
CA ASN A 255 -3.50 15.60 -14.61
C ASN A 255 -2.55 16.76 -14.28
N LYS A 256 -2.58 17.79 -15.13
CA LYS A 256 -1.72 18.97 -15.03
C LYS A 256 -2.01 19.84 -13.80
N ASP A 257 -3.21 19.75 -13.24
CA ASP A 257 -3.63 20.58 -12.10
C ASP A 257 -2.87 20.20 -10.80
N PHE A 258 -2.51 18.91 -10.65
CA PHE A 258 -1.77 18.38 -9.49
C PHE A 258 -0.40 17.77 -9.86
N GLY A 259 -0.02 17.76 -11.14
CA GLY A 259 1.23 17.14 -11.61
C GLY A 259 1.23 15.61 -11.46
N THR A 260 0.06 14.97 -11.56
CA THR A 260 -0.13 13.53 -11.34
C THR A 260 -0.39 12.78 -12.65
N VAL A 261 -0.07 11.49 -12.65
CA VAL A 261 -0.51 10.52 -13.66
C VAL A 261 -1.53 9.61 -13.01
N GLU A 262 -2.69 9.47 -13.64
CA GLU A 262 -3.89 8.93 -13.00
C GLU A 262 -4.60 7.93 -13.91
N TYR A 263 -5.05 6.82 -13.33
CA TYR A 263 -5.71 5.74 -14.03
C TYR A 263 -7.20 5.81 -13.73
N ILE A 264 -7.92 6.48 -14.62
CA ILE A 264 -9.34 6.80 -14.46
C ILE A 264 -10.18 5.71 -15.11
N HIS A 265 -11.08 5.12 -14.33
CA HIS A 265 -11.95 4.07 -14.82
C HIS A 265 -12.98 4.60 -15.83
N LYS A 266 -13.09 3.93 -16.98
CA LYS A 266 -13.80 4.41 -18.18
C LYS A 266 -15.28 4.73 -17.92
N SER A 267 -16.00 3.88 -17.19
CA SER A 267 -17.45 4.05 -16.97
C SER A 267 -17.80 4.92 -15.75
N ASP A 268 -17.41 4.53 -14.53
CA ASP A 268 -17.73 5.28 -13.31
C ASP A 268 -16.86 6.53 -13.03
N ARG A 269 -15.90 6.84 -13.92
CA ARG A 269 -15.04 8.04 -13.90
C ARG A 269 -14.26 8.22 -12.58
N ARG A 270 -13.96 7.13 -11.86
CA ARG A 270 -13.16 7.18 -10.62
C ARG A 270 -11.69 6.96 -10.91
N CYS A 271 -10.81 7.74 -10.27
CA CYS A 271 -9.40 7.40 -10.18
C CYS A 271 -9.23 6.11 -9.39
N VAL A 272 -8.55 5.13 -9.98
CA VAL A 272 -8.26 3.80 -9.41
C VAL A 272 -6.83 3.74 -8.86
N PHE A 273 -5.90 4.39 -9.55
CA PHE A 273 -4.51 4.56 -9.15
C PHE A 273 -4.04 5.94 -9.56
N SER A 274 -3.28 6.63 -8.71
CA SER A 274 -2.55 7.85 -9.04
C SER A 274 -1.11 7.73 -8.60
N THR A 275 -0.20 8.31 -9.38
CA THR A 275 1.26 8.34 -9.21
C THR A 275 1.79 9.72 -9.65
N CYS A 276 3.05 10.03 -9.36
CA CYS A 276 3.74 11.21 -9.89
C CYS A 276 5.27 11.00 -9.92
N GLU A 277 5.99 11.92 -10.56
CA GLU A 277 7.45 11.84 -10.75
C GLU A 277 8.23 11.67 -9.43
N LEU A 278 7.70 12.16 -8.29
CA LEU A 278 8.34 12.07 -6.97
C LEU A 278 8.47 10.63 -6.41
N GLU A 279 7.65 9.69 -6.87
CA GLU A 279 7.72 8.26 -6.48
C GLU A 279 8.15 7.31 -7.61
N LYS A 280 8.59 7.88 -8.74
CA LYS A 280 9.14 7.14 -9.87
C LYS A 280 10.34 6.29 -9.44
N GLY A 281 10.38 5.04 -9.88
CA GLY A 281 11.39 4.07 -9.44
C GLY A 281 11.23 3.59 -7.99
N LYS A 282 10.19 4.03 -7.25
CA LYS A 282 9.94 3.61 -5.86
C LYS A 282 8.55 3.03 -5.58
N VAL A 283 7.54 3.40 -6.38
CA VAL A 283 6.17 2.90 -6.19
C VAL A 283 6.00 1.47 -6.70
N VAL A 284 5.54 0.57 -5.84
CA VAL A 284 5.21 -0.82 -6.17
C VAL A 284 3.70 -0.98 -6.20
N LEU A 285 3.11 -1.36 -7.33
CA LEU A 285 1.66 -1.54 -7.40
C LEU A 285 1.27 -2.94 -6.92
N GLN A 286 0.49 -3.02 -5.84
CA GLN A 286 -0.05 -4.30 -5.38
C GLN A 286 -1.38 -4.63 -6.07
N LEU A 287 -1.40 -5.76 -6.75
CA LEU A 287 -2.56 -6.29 -7.45
C LEU A 287 -3.26 -7.39 -6.62
N GLY A 288 -4.58 -7.27 -6.50
CA GLY A 288 -5.48 -8.35 -6.12
C GLY A 288 -5.98 -9.05 -7.39
N THR A 289 -5.61 -10.31 -7.59
CA THR A 289 -5.99 -11.12 -8.75
C THR A 289 -6.06 -12.61 -8.40
N ALA A 290 -6.64 -13.40 -9.30
CA ALA A 290 -6.78 -14.85 -9.21
C ALA A 290 -6.70 -15.51 -10.60
N ASP A 291 -6.04 -14.85 -11.56
CA ASP A 291 -6.02 -15.23 -12.98
C ASP A 291 -4.82 -14.59 -13.67
N ALA A 292 -3.99 -15.41 -14.30
CA ALA A 292 -2.73 -14.96 -14.89
C ALA A 292 -2.92 -14.01 -16.08
N THR A 293 -3.96 -14.21 -16.89
CA THR A 293 -4.25 -13.36 -18.06
C THR A 293 -4.70 -11.97 -17.60
N ARG A 294 -5.62 -11.89 -16.64
CA ARG A 294 -6.05 -10.61 -16.06
C ARG A 294 -4.94 -9.91 -15.30
N ALA A 295 -4.08 -10.65 -14.60
CA ALA A 295 -2.91 -10.10 -13.93
C ALA A 295 -1.98 -9.39 -14.93
N LEU A 296 -1.67 -10.05 -16.03
CA LEU A 296 -0.85 -9.49 -17.10
C LEU A 296 -1.51 -8.25 -17.73
N GLN A 297 -2.79 -8.35 -18.13
CA GLN A 297 -3.55 -7.23 -18.69
C GLN A 297 -3.56 -6.01 -17.75
N ALA A 298 -3.87 -6.21 -16.47
CA ALA A 298 -3.91 -5.15 -15.47
C ALA A 298 -2.53 -4.49 -15.28
N THR A 299 -1.47 -5.29 -15.28
CA THR A 299 -0.08 -4.80 -15.13
C THR A 299 0.38 -4.03 -16.37
N THR A 300 0.08 -4.53 -17.57
CA THR A 300 0.44 -3.87 -18.85
C THR A 300 -0.14 -2.45 -18.96
N VAL A 301 -1.33 -2.20 -18.39
CA VAL A 301 -1.93 -0.86 -18.36
C VAL A 301 -1.07 0.15 -17.58
N VAL A 302 -0.45 -0.28 -16.47
CA VAL A 302 0.23 0.62 -15.50
C VAL A 302 1.76 0.56 -15.51
N MET A 303 2.37 -0.48 -16.09
CA MET A 303 3.79 -0.82 -15.89
C MET A 303 4.80 0.29 -16.25
N GLN A 304 4.39 1.27 -17.06
CA GLN A 304 5.20 2.43 -17.46
C GLN A 304 5.37 3.51 -16.37
N ASP A 305 4.49 3.56 -15.36
CA ASP A 305 4.51 4.59 -14.30
C ASP A 305 4.77 4.01 -12.89
N ILE A 306 5.20 2.74 -12.81
CA ILE A 306 5.48 2.04 -11.55
C ILE A 306 6.87 1.42 -11.58
N ALA A 307 7.48 1.24 -10.41
CA ALA A 307 8.79 0.63 -10.29
C ALA A 307 8.74 -0.90 -10.42
N ALA A 308 7.69 -1.52 -9.88
CA ALA A 308 7.48 -2.96 -9.83
C ALA A 308 6.00 -3.30 -9.58
N VAL A 309 5.62 -4.57 -9.78
CA VAL A 309 4.30 -5.11 -9.42
C VAL A 309 4.41 -6.12 -8.27
N ASP A 310 3.42 -6.16 -7.40
CA ASP A 310 3.30 -7.15 -6.31
C ASP A 310 1.97 -7.90 -6.39
N ILE A 311 1.98 -9.21 -6.15
CA ILE A 311 0.75 -9.99 -6.01
C ILE A 311 0.38 -10.19 -4.54
N ASN A 312 -0.83 -9.73 -4.18
CA ASN A 312 -1.39 -9.95 -2.86
C ASN A 312 -1.82 -11.41 -2.68
N MET A 313 -1.08 -12.14 -1.84
CA MET A 313 -1.38 -13.51 -1.40
C MET A 313 -1.65 -13.57 0.11
N GLY A 314 -1.89 -12.42 0.77
CA GLY A 314 -1.90 -12.31 2.23
C GLY A 314 -3.17 -11.69 2.84
N CYS A 315 -4.06 -11.13 2.03
CA CYS A 315 -5.30 -10.48 2.50
C CYS A 315 -6.36 -11.50 2.95
N PRO A 316 -6.77 -11.53 4.23
CA PRO A 316 -7.80 -12.45 4.72
C PRO A 316 -9.22 -11.87 4.61
N LYS A 317 -9.39 -10.67 4.05
CA LYS A 317 -10.70 -9.99 3.98
C LYS A 317 -11.63 -10.72 3.00
N SER A 318 -12.91 -10.76 3.35
CA SER A 318 -13.94 -11.54 2.63
C SER A 318 -14.09 -11.16 1.16
N PHE A 319 -13.90 -9.89 0.77
CA PHE A 319 -13.98 -9.47 -0.63
C PHE A 319 -12.85 -10.08 -1.50
N SER A 320 -11.64 -10.18 -0.95
CA SER A 320 -10.47 -10.72 -1.66
C SER A 320 -10.59 -12.25 -1.75
N VAL A 321 -10.84 -12.91 -0.60
CA VAL A 321 -11.01 -14.37 -0.52
C VAL A 321 -12.17 -14.89 -1.38
N LYS A 322 -13.33 -14.22 -1.40
CA LYS A 322 -14.47 -14.62 -2.25
C LYS A 322 -14.19 -14.49 -3.75
N GLY A 323 -13.24 -13.65 -4.14
CA GLY A 323 -12.78 -13.52 -5.53
C GLY A 323 -11.68 -14.50 -5.94
N GLY A 324 -11.27 -15.41 -5.04
CA GLY A 324 -10.11 -16.29 -5.22
C GLY A 324 -8.75 -15.61 -4.97
N MET A 325 -8.76 -14.36 -4.49
CA MET A 325 -7.59 -13.49 -4.38
C MET A 325 -7.05 -13.47 -2.93
N GLY A 326 -5.90 -12.82 -2.72
CA GLY A 326 -5.35 -12.64 -1.38
C GLY A 326 -4.98 -13.98 -0.74
N ALA A 327 -5.34 -14.16 0.53
CA ALA A 327 -5.01 -15.39 1.28
C ALA A 327 -5.74 -16.66 0.78
N ALA A 328 -6.59 -16.58 -0.26
CA ALA A 328 -7.09 -17.75 -0.96
C ALA A 328 -6.02 -18.39 -1.87
N LEU A 329 -5.09 -17.60 -2.44
CA LEU A 329 -4.00 -18.09 -3.30
C LEU A 329 -3.03 -19.03 -2.56
N LEU A 330 -2.91 -18.90 -1.23
CA LEU A 330 -2.15 -19.84 -0.39
C LEU A 330 -2.75 -21.25 -0.38
N GLN A 331 -4.04 -21.39 -0.73
CA GLN A 331 -4.73 -22.68 -0.85
C GLN A 331 -4.84 -23.18 -2.30
N THR A 332 -4.43 -22.36 -3.27
CA THR A 332 -4.44 -22.68 -4.72
C THR A 332 -3.05 -22.40 -5.32
N PRO A 333 -1.99 -23.10 -4.87
CA PRO A 333 -0.61 -22.80 -5.24
C PRO A 333 -0.37 -22.83 -6.76
N ASP A 334 -1.05 -23.69 -7.50
CA ASP A 334 -0.89 -23.76 -8.96
C ASP A 334 -1.35 -22.46 -9.65
N VAL A 335 -2.48 -21.89 -9.21
CA VAL A 335 -2.98 -20.58 -9.67
C VAL A 335 -2.00 -19.47 -9.28
N ALA A 336 -1.49 -19.50 -8.05
CA ALA A 336 -0.50 -18.54 -7.58
C ALA A 336 0.79 -18.58 -8.43
N MET A 337 1.28 -19.78 -8.77
CA MET A 337 2.48 -19.94 -9.60
C MET A 337 2.23 -19.56 -11.05
N ASP A 338 1.04 -19.83 -11.60
CA ASP A 338 0.68 -19.46 -12.97
C ASP A 338 0.64 -17.94 -13.16
N ILE A 339 0.05 -17.21 -12.19
CA ILE A 339 0.07 -15.74 -12.15
C ILE A 339 1.51 -15.21 -12.14
N LEU A 340 2.35 -15.70 -11.21
CA LEU A 340 3.72 -15.21 -11.08
C LEU A 340 4.57 -15.52 -12.32
N LYS A 341 4.54 -16.77 -12.83
CA LYS A 341 5.25 -17.17 -14.05
C LYS A 341 4.80 -16.37 -15.28
N THR A 342 3.51 -16.05 -15.37
CA THR A 342 3.00 -15.27 -16.51
C THR A 342 3.48 -13.83 -16.44
N LEU A 343 3.51 -13.21 -15.27
CA LEU A 343 4.07 -11.87 -15.11
C LEU A 343 5.58 -11.84 -15.38
N THR A 344 6.38 -12.68 -14.70
CA THR A 344 7.85 -12.67 -14.80
C THR A 344 8.38 -12.96 -16.19
N ARG A 345 7.59 -13.61 -17.06
CA ARG A 345 7.94 -13.89 -18.47
C ARG A 345 7.55 -12.79 -19.46
N ASN A 346 6.57 -11.94 -19.13
CA ASN A 346 5.92 -11.06 -20.11
C ASN A 346 6.02 -9.56 -19.79
N ILE A 347 6.51 -9.16 -18.62
CA ILE A 347 6.71 -7.75 -18.25
C ILE A 347 8.19 -7.45 -17.99
N THR A 348 8.57 -6.18 -18.11
CA THR A 348 9.95 -5.72 -17.89
C THR A 348 10.25 -5.29 -16.45
N CYS A 349 9.25 -4.85 -15.68
CA CYS A 349 9.46 -4.44 -14.30
C CYS A 349 9.49 -5.66 -13.34
N PRO A 350 10.15 -5.53 -12.16
CA PRO A 350 10.21 -6.60 -11.17
C PRO A 350 8.82 -7.06 -10.72
N VAL A 351 8.68 -8.37 -10.50
CA VAL A 351 7.49 -8.98 -9.87
C VAL A 351 7.86 -9.39 -8.44
N THR A 352 6.99 -9.08 -7.49
CA THR A 352 7.09 -9.56 -6.10
C THR A 352 5.77 -10.21 -5.67
N CYS A 353 5.76 -10.87 -4.51
CA CYS A 353 4.51 -11.27 -3.89
C CYS A 353 4.54 -11.09 -2.37
N LYS A 354 3.36 -10.83 -1.79
CA LYS A 354 3.18 -10.67 -0.35
C LYS A 354 2.29 -11.77 0.24
N ILE A 355 2.88 -12.69 1.00
CA ILE A 355 2.22 -13.84 1.62
C ILE A 355 1.93 -13.63 3.12
N ARG A 356 1.23 -14.61 3.70
CA ARG A 356 1.15 -14.89 5.15
C ARG A 356 1.82 -16.24 5.44
N LEU A 357 2.08 -16.54 6.71
CA LEU A 357 2.44 -17.90 7.11
C LEU A 357 1.31 -18.89 6.77
N LEU A 358 1.67 -20.12 6.37
CA LEU A 358 0.76 -21.25 6.29
C LEU A 358 0.61 -21.91 7.68
N GLU A 359 0.00 -23.09 7.77
CA GLU A 359 -0.25 -23.71 9.07
C GLU A 359 1.00 -24.32 9.69
N THR A 360 1.96 -24.77 8.87
CA THR A 360 3.33 -25.10 9.32
C THR A 360 4.40 -24.19 8.69
N LEU A 361 5.60 -24.21 9.29
CA LEU A 361 6.74 -23.43 8.78
C LEU A 361 7.33 -24.08 7.51
N GLU A 362 7.29 -25.41 7.45
CA GLU A 362 7.67 -26.24 6.31
C GLU A 362 6.79 -25.93 5.09
N GLU A 363 5.46 -25.92 5.26
CA GLU A 363 4.52 -25.49 4.22
C GLU A 363 4.81 -24.06 3.73
N THR A 364 5.19 -23.16 4.65
CA THR A 364 5.53 -21.77 4.33
C THR A 364 6.82 -21.68 3.51
N VAL A 365 7.84 -22.46 3.88
CA VAL A 365 9.12 -22.56 3.14
C VAL A 365 8.90 -23.14 1.74
N ASP A 366 8.13 -24.22 1.62
CA ASP A 366 7.85 -24.86 0.34
C ASP A 366 7.03 -23.95 -0.59
N PHE A 367 6.05 -23.21 -0.05
CA PHE A 367 5.32 -22.21 -0.83
C PHE A 367 6.25 -21.07 -1.28
N ALA A 368 7.09 -20.55 -0.38
CA ALA A 368 8.03 -19.47 -0.70
C ALA A 368 9.09 -19.88 -1.74
N ARG A 369 9.60 -21.11 -1.69
CA ARG A 369 10.50 -21.67 -2.72
C ARG A 369 9.82 -21.87 -4.07
N LYS A 370 8.55 -22.28 -4.07
CA LYS A 370 7.74 -22.32 -5.30
C LYS A 370 7.61 -20.92 -5.90
N CYS A 371 7.28 -19.90 -5.09
CA CYS A 371 7.28 -18.50 -5.51
C CYS A 371 8.63 -18.08 -6.11
N GLU A 372 9.74 -18.30 -5.40
CA GLU A 372 11.10 -18.00 -5.87
C GLU A 372 11.41 -18.63 -7.25
N SER A 373 11.04 -19.91 -7.44
CA SER A 373 11.25 -20.63 -8.71
C SER A 373 10.55 -20.02 -9.93
N THR A 374 9.61 -19.08 -9.74
CA THR A 374 8.95 -18.36 -10.82
C THR A 374 9.74 -17.15 -11.33
N GLY A 375 10.82 -16.76 -10.64
CA GLY A 375 11.67 -15.61 -11.02
C GLY A 375 11.22 -14.28 -10.41
N ILE A 376 10.48 -14.28 -9.30
CA ILE A 376 10.17 -13.04 -8.56
C ILE A 376 11.43 -12.41 -7.98
N ALA A 377 11.46 -11.07 -7.91
CA ALA A 377 12.61 -10.30 -7.46
C ALA A 377 12.78 -10.27 -5.94
N ALA A 378 11.69 -10.43 -5.18
CA ALA A 378 11.65 -10.46 -3.71
C ALA A 378 10.31 -11.04 -3.21
N ILE A 379 10.27 -11.48 -1.96
CA ILE A 379 9.04 -11.96 -1.30
C ILE A 379 8.84 -11.28 0.06
N ALA A 380 7.64 -10.79 0.31
CA ALA A 380 7.25 -10.19 1.58
C ALA A 380 6.40 -11.16 2.42
N VAL A 381 6.85 -11.49 3.63
CA VAL A 381 6.16 -12.44 4.51
C VAL A 381 5.57 -11.69 5.70
N HIS A 382 4.24 -11.68 5.81
CA HIS A 382 3.60 -11.28 7.05
C HIS A 382 3.65 -12.45 8.03
N ALA A 383 4.34 -12.26 9.16
CA ALA A 383 4.56 -13.26 10.21
C ALA A 383 3.31 -13.56 11.05
N ARG A 384 2.16 -13.77 10.40
CA ARG A 384 0.93 -14.30 10.98
C ARG A 384 0.29 -15.27 9.99
N LYS A 385 -0.35 -16.33 10.51
CA LYS A 385 -1.20 -17.26 9.77
C LYS A 385 -2.45 -16.56 9.23
N ARG A 386 -3.15 -17.19 8.27
CA ARG A 386 -4.38 -16.63 7.67
C ARG A 386 -5.50 -16.35 8.69
N HIS A 387 -5.69 -17.24 9.66
CA HIS A 387 -6.76 -17.13 10.66
C HIS A 387 -6.44 -16.09 11.75
N GLU A 388 -5.16 -15.85 12.05
CA GLU A 388 -4.72 -14.92 13.08
C GLU A 388 -5.10 -13.46 12.79
N ARG A 389 -5.41 -12.74 13.87
CA ARG A 389 -5.90 -11.35 13.88
C ARG A 389 -4.87 -10.40 14.48
N PRO A 390 -5.02 -9.06 14.33
CA PRO A 390 -4.04 -8.09 14.83
C PRO A 390 -3.70 -8.17 16.34
N ALA A 391 -4.57 -8.79 17.15
CA ALA A 391 -4.33 -9.06 18.57
C ALA A 391 -3.43 -10.28 18.85
N HIS A 392 -3.30 -11.21 17.89
CA HIS A 392 -2.30 -12.29 17.97
C HIS A 392 -0.94 -11.69 17.64
N ARG A 393 0.13 -12.04 18.35
CA ARG A 393 1.48 -11.51 18.07
C ARG A 393 2.02 -12.06 16.75
N ALA A 394 2.82 -11.28 16.04
CA ALA A 394 3.57 -11.77 14.89
C ALA A 394 4.64 -12.78 15.33
N ASN A 395 4.70 -13.94 14.67
CA ASN A 395 5.69 -14.98 14.93
C ASN A 395 7.01 -14.69 14.20
N TRP A 396 7.83 -13.81 14.79
CA TRP A 396 9.13 -13.45 14.23
C TRP A 396 10.13 -14.62 14.16
N GLN A 397 9.95 -15.68 14.94
CA GLN A 397 10.83 -16.87 14.93
C GLN A 397 10.74 -17.68 13.62
N ALA A 398 9.74 -17.44 12.77
CA ALA A 398 9.68 -18.03 11.43
C ALA A 398 10.80 -17.52 10.49
N PHE A 399 11.35 -16.34 10.75
CA PHE A 399 12.19 -15.63 9.79
C PHE A 399 13.59 -16.23 9.53
N PRO A 400 14.36 -16.72 10.54
CA PRO A 400 15.65 -17.36 10.29
C PRO A 400 15.57 -18.60 9.38
N VAL A 401 14.48 -19.37 9.49
CA VAL A 401 14.24 -20.54 8.64
C VAL A 401 13.89 -20.11 7.22
N LEU A 402 13.06 -19.09 7.04
CA LEU A 402 12.76 -18.53 5.72
C LEU A 402 14.00 -17.91 5.06
N GLN A 403 14.84 -17.20 5.82
CA GLN A 403 16.06 -16.56 5.32
C GLN A 403 17.15 -17.55 4.91
N SER A 404 17.24 -18.71 5.57
CA SER A 404 18.16 -19.78 5.16
C SER A 404 17.60 -20.65 4.02
N ALA A 405 16.29 -20.61 3.78
CA ALA A 405 15.64 -21.40 2.74
C ALA A 405 15.55 -20.74 1.36
N LEU A 406 15.73 -19.42 1.29
CA LEU A 406 15.55 -18.57 0.10
C LEU A 406 16.86 -17.87 -0.30
N ARG A 407 16.99 -17.54 -1.58
CA ARG A 407 18.11 -16.81 -2.20
C ARG A 407 17.72 -15.39 -2.62
N ILE A 408 16.44 -15.16 -2.92
CA ILE A 408 15.89 -13.82 -3.16
C ILE A 408 15.75 -13.01 -1.85
N PRO A 409 15.72 -11.66 -1.92
CA PRO A 409 15.41 -10.81 -0.78
C PRO A 409 14.09 -11.20 -0.08
N LEU A 410 14.20 -11.44 1.23
CA LEU A 410 13.10 -11.71 2.13
C LEU A 410 12.74 -10.43 2.91
N ILE A 411 11.51 -9.95 2.74
CA ILE A 411 11.03 -8.72 3.38
C ILE A 411 10.15 -9.10 4.58
N ALA A 412 10.58 -8.72 5.78
CA ALA A 412 9.87 -9.03 7.01
C ALA A 412 8.71 -8.07 7.29
N ASN A 413 7.54 -8.61 7.65
CA ASN A 413 6.35 -7.82 7.96
C ASN A 413 5.59 -8.37 9.18
N GLY A 414 5.08 -7.46 10.01
CA GLY A 414 4.23 -7.78 11.15
C GLY A 414 4.81 -7.25 12.46
N ASP A 415 4.02 -6.45 13.17
CA ASP A 415 4.31 -5.88 14.51
C ASP A 415 5.59 -5.02 14.61
N LEU A 416 6.05 -4.53 13.46
CA LEU A 416 6.94 -3.37 13.35
C LEU A 416 6.06 -2.11 13.46
N PHE A 417 5.99 -1.51 14.65
CA PHE A 417 5.18 -0.32 14.95
C PHE A 417 6.01 0.96 15.11
N SER A 418 7.29 0.84 15.49
CA SER A 418 8.24 1.96 15.59
C SER A 418 9.58 1.63 14.92
N ALA A 419 10.49 2.61 14.89
CA ALA A 419 11.89 2.38 14.55
C ALA A 419 12.60 1.45 15.55
N ASP A 420 12.26 1.51 16.84
CA ASP A 420 12.82 0.62 17.86
C ASP A 420 12.40 -0.85 17.63
N ASP A 421 11.18 -1.09 17.14
CA ASP A 421 10.77 -2.44 16.73
C ASP A 421 11.61 -2.96 15.56
N ALA A 422 11.96 -2.07 14.62
CA ALA A 422 12.81 -2.40 13.47
C ALA A 422 14.23 -2.75 13.90
N ILE A 423 14.83 -1.94 14.77
CA ILE A 423 16.18 -2.15 15.31
C ILE A 423 16.24 -3.48 16.07
N ARG A 424 15.32 -3.69 17.04
CA ARG A 424 15.25 -4.94 17.80
C ARG A 424 15.03 -6.17 16.92
N PHE A 425 14.27 -6.03 15.83
CA PHE A 425 14.08 -7.11 14.86
C PHE A 425 15.36 -7.38 14.05
N GLN A 426 16.03 -6.35 13.55
CA GLN A 426 17.27 -6.45 12.78
C GLN A 426 18.41 -7.05 13.62
N GLU A 427 18.53 -6.65 14.88
CA GLU A 427 19.50 -7.19 15.84
C GLU A 427 19.22 -8.66 16.19
N ALA A 428 17.96 -9.04 16.39
CA ALA A 428 17.58 -10.40 16.79
C ALA A 428 17.62 -11.43 15.64
N TYR A 429 17.36 -11.03 14.39
CA TYR A 429 17.18 -11.96 13.27
C TYR A 429 18.07 -11.68 12.05
N GLY A 430 18.86 -10.60 12.03
CA GLY A 430 19.79 -10.25 10.95
C GLY A 430 19.15 -9.77 9.62
N ILE A 431 17.81 -9.81 9.51
CA ILE A 431 17.08 -9.45 8.28
C ILE A 431 16.84 -7.95 8.24
N ARG A 432 17.42 -7.29 7.24
CA ARG A 432 17.40 -5.82 7.11
C ARG A 432 16.27 -5.26 6.26
N SER A 433 15.67 -6.07 5.40
CA SER A 433 14.55 -5.65 4.54
C SER A 433 13.24 -5.79 5.31
N LEU A 434 12.61 -4.65 5.63
CA LEU A 434 11.46 -4.55 6.53
C LEU A 434 10.30 -3.82 5.85
N MET A 435 9.08 -4.27 6.14
CA MET A 435 7.86 -3.65 5.61
C MET A 435 6.91 -3.24 6.74
N PHE A 436 6.60 -1.94 6.79
CA PHE A 436 5.87 -1.28 7.87
C PHE A 436 4.43 -0.98 7.45
N ALA A 437 3.47 -1.47 8.23
CA ALA A 437 2.04 -1.23 7.99
C ALA A 437 1.47 -0.25 9.04
N ARG A 438 0.90 -0.79 10.12
CA ARG A 438 0.29 0.00 11.21
C ARG A 438 1.23 1.02 11.83
N GLY A 439 2.52 0.70 12.00
CA GLY A 439 3.52 1.67 12.46
C GLY A 439 3.56 2.92 11.58
N ALA A 440 3.80 2.73 10.28
CA ALA A 440 3.85 3.83 9.33
C ALA A 440 2.51 4.57 9.24
N MET A 441 1.39 3.84 9.19
CA MET A 441 0.02 4.38 9.20
C MET A 441 -0.24 5.31 10.40
N TRP A 442 0.31 4.98 11.58
CA TRP A 442 0.22 5.83 12.75
C TRP A 442 1.18 7.01 12.64
N ASP A 443 2.45 6.75 12.32
CA ASP A 443 3.50 7.77 12.25
C ASP A 443 4.50 7.51 11.10
N PRO A 444 4.38 8.22 9.95
CA PRO A 444 5.28 8.00 8.81
C PRO A 444 6.71 8.49 9.06
N SER A 445 6.95 9.33 10.08
CA SER A 445 8.31 9.74 10.48
C SER A 445 9.21 8.61 10.97
N LEU A 446 8.67 7.42 11.29
CA LEU A 446 9.49 6.27 11.68
C LEU A 446 10.59 5.94 10.66
N PHE A 447 10.35 6.21 9.37
CA PHE A 447 11.32 5.93 8.31
C PHE A 447 12.61 6.78 8.44
N ALA A 448 12.54 7.95 9.07
CA ALA A 448 13.68 8.86 9.15
C ALA A 448 14.81 8.30 10.03
N HIS A 449 14.47 7.39 10.94
CA HIS A 449 15.42 6.71 11.81
C HIS A 449 16.34 5.74 11.06
N LYS A 450 15.94 5.26 9.86
CA LYS A 450 16.74 4.29 9.07
C LYS A 450 18.17 4.79 8.85
N LYS A 451 18.31 6.00 8.30
CA LYS A 451 19.62 6.61 8.01
C LYS A 451 20.44 6.89 9.26
N ALA A 452 19.80 7.28 10.36
CA ALA A 452 20.48 7.51 11.63
C ALA A 452 21.05 6.19 12.18
N TYR A 453 20.26 5.11 12.15
CA TYR A 453 20.70 3.78 12.56
C TYR A 453 21.81 3.23 11.66
N GLU A 454 21.68 3.35 10.32
CA GLU A 454 22.71 2.95 9.35
C GLU A 454 24.04 3.72 9.54
N ALA A 455 23.97 4.97 10.01
CA ALA A 455 25.14 5.79 10.34
C ALA A 455 25.70 5.56 11.77
N GLY A 456 25.13 4.63 12.55
CA GLY A 456 25.52 4.38 13.93
C GLY A 456 25.16 5.49 14.93
N ALA A 457 24.28 6.42 14.54
CA ALA A 457 23.85 7.52 15.40
C ALA A 457 22.75 7.08 16.38
N THR A 458 22.98 7.31 17.67
CA THR A 458 22.02 7.00 18.76
C THR A 458 20.98 8.10 18.99
N ALA A 459 21.18 9.29 18.42
CA ALA A 459 20.23 10.41 18.50
C ALA A 459 19.17 10.30 17.39
N GLY A 460 17.93 9.99 17.77
CA GLY A 460 16.83 9.85 16.82
C GLY A 460 16.40 11.18 16.18
N CYS A 461 16.05 11.13 14.89
CA CYS A 461 15.39 12.23 14.19
C CYS A 461 13.94 12.37 14.71
N SER A 462 13.75 13.13 15.78
CA SER A 462 12.44 13.39 16.37
C SER A 462 11.72 14.51 15.62
N PHE A 463 10.62 14.18 14.95
CA PHE A 463 9.70 15.15 14.34
C PHE A 463 8.53 15.42 15.28
N SER A 464 8.02 16.65 15.29
CA SER A 464 6.88 16.95 16.15
C SER A 464 5.60 16.31 15.58
N ARG A 465 4.77 15.72 16.44
CA ARG A 465 3.55 15.04 16.00
C ARG A 465 2.61 15.94 15.19
N SER A 466 2.54 17.23 15.54
CA SER A 466 1.75 18.23 14.82
C SER A 466 2.28 18.51 13.41
N GLU A 467 3.60 18.56 13.23
CA GLU A 467 4.27 18.75 11.94
C GLU A 467 3.99 17.60 10.97
N VAL A 468 4.16 16.35 11.42
CA VAL A 468 3.89 15.15 10.61
C VAL A 468 2.44 15.11 10.10
N LEU A 469 1.48 15.44 10.96
CA LEU A 469 0.06 15.52 10.59
C LEU A 469 -0.22 16.68 9.62
N LYS A 470 0.37 17.86 9.85
CA LYS A 470 0.24 19.03 8.98
C LYS A 470 0.85 18.80 7.60
N ASP A 471 1.99 18.13 7.53
CA ASP A 471 2.68 17.89 6.27
C ASP A 471 1.96 16.83 5.42
N TYR A 472 1.40 15.78 6.03
CA TYR A 472 0.44 14.91 5.34
C TYR A 472 -0.76 15.69 4.77
N ILE A 473 -1.34 16.62 5.53
CA ILE A 473 -2.47 17.44 5.04
C ILE A 473 -2.04 18.28 3.83
N LYS A 474 -0.93 19.04 3.95
CA LYS A 474 -0.39 19.83 2.83
C LYS A 474 -0.17 18.96 1.60
N ARG A 475 0.47 17.80 1.77
CA ARG A 475 0.72 16.81 0.71
C ARG A 475 -0.57 16.38 0.04
N ALA A 476 -1.59 16.01 0.82
CA ALA A 476 -2.86 15.51 0.30
C ALA A 476 -3.66 16.57 -0.44
N VAL A 477 -3.65 17.82 0.03
CA VAL A 477 -4.24 18.97 -0.67
C VAL A 477 -3.54 19.22 -2.01
N LEU A 478 -2.21 19.20 -2.04
CA LEU A 478 -1.41 19.44 -3.26
C LEU A 478 -1.55 18.31 -4.29
N CYS A 479 -1.84 17.08 -3.85
CA CYS A 479 -2.13 15.94 -4.72
C CYS A 479 -3.60 15.83 -5.15
N GLY A 480 -4.45 16.82 -4.87
CA GLY A 480 -5.87 16.81 -5.26
C GLY A 480 -6.74 15.75 -4.54
N ALA A 481 -6.27 15.21 -3.41
CA ALA A 481 -6.90 14.06 -2.76
C ALA A 481 -8.29 14.38 -2.17
N PRO A 482 -9.30 13.51 -2.37
CA PRO A 482 -10.65 13.79 -1.89
C PRO A 482 -10.71 13.84 -0.35
N TYR A 483 -11.44 14.81 0.21
CA TYR A 483 -11.43 15.08 1.66
C TYR A 483 -11.78 13.84 2.51
N GLN A 484 -12.60 12.91 1.99
CA GLN A 484 -12.93 11.66 2.68
C GLN A 484 -11.71 10.75 2.86
N SER A 485 -10.75 10.79 1.92
CA SER A 485 -9.49 10.04 1.99
C SER A 485 -8.51 10.70 2.97
N ILE A 486 -8.41 12.03 2.92
CA ILE A 486 -7.58 12.81 3.86
C ILE A 486 -8.06 12.56 5.30
N LYS A 487 -9.37 12.74 5.53
CA LYS A 487 -10.02 12.52 6.83
C LYS A 487 -9.84 11.08 7.33
N PHE A 488 -10.04 10.08 6.47
CA PHE A 488 -9.88 8.69 6.90
C PHE A 488 -8.43 8.39 7.30
N THR A 489 -7.46 8.85 6.53
CA THR A 489 -6.04 8.66 6.85
C THR A 489 -5.68 9.37 8.15
N LEU A 490 -6.12 10.60 8.37
CA LEU A 490 -5.93 11.33 9.64
C LEU A 490 -6.59 10.65 10.84
N GLN A 491 -7.77 10.04 10.67
CA GLN A 491 -8.44 9.28 11.72
C GLN A 491 -7.65 8.02 12.11
N GLU A 492 -7.02 7.36 11.14
CA GLU A 492 -6.14 6.21 11.42
C GLU A 492 -4.79 6.66 12.01
N MET A 493 -4.19 7.74 11.51
CA MET A 493 -2.98 8.35 12.08
C MET A 493 -3.21 8.71 13.56
N THR A 494 -4.25 9.50 13.85
CA THR A 494 -4.58 9.96 15.20
C THR A 494 -5.31 8.91 16.05
N ALA A 495 -5.51 7.68 15.57
CA ALA A 495 -6.28 6.65 16.28
C ALA A 495 -5.77 6.40 17.71
N ARG A 496 -4.45 6.42 17.91
CA ARG A 496 -3.78 6.20 19.20
C ARG A 496 -3.59 7.47 20.05
N ASP A 497 -3.86 8.65 19.50
CA ASP A 497 -3.64 9.92 20.18
C ASP A 497 -4.69 10.11 21.29
N SER A 498 -4.33 10.75 22.41
CA SER A 498 -5.23 10.98 23.54
C SER A 498 -6.19 12.16 23.35
N ASP A 499 -5.94 13.02 22.37
CA ASP A 499 -6.73 14.20 22.08
C ASP A 499 -8.13 13.82 21.57
N ARG A 500 -9.14 14.03 22.43
CA ARG A 500 -10.53 13.73 22.15
C ARG A 500 -11.18 14.80 21.26
N ASP A 501 -10.80 16.06 21.43
CA ASP A 501 -11.45 17.18 20.78
C ASP A 501 -11.01 17.25 19.31
N LEU A 502 -9.71 17.05 19.04
CA LEU A 502 -9.18 16.82 17.69
C LEU A 502 -9.92 15.69 16.95
N LYS A 503 -10.22 14.59 17.64
CA LYS A 503 -10.96 13.44 17.07
C LYS A 503 -12.41 13.81 16.75
N LEU A 504 -13.09 14.57 17.61
CA LEU A 504 -14.44 15.05 17.37
C LEU A 504 -14.48 16.04 16.20
N ASP A 505 -13.54 16.98 16.14
CA ASP A 505 -13.40 17.96 15.07
C ASP A 505 -13.09 17.30 13.71
N LEU A 506 -12.19 16.31 13.69
CA LEU A 506 -11.98 15.46 12.51
C LEU A 506 -13.26 14.73 12.07
N VAL A 507 -14.05 14.21 13.02
CA VAL A 507 -15.36 13.57 12.73
C VAL A 507 -16.39 14.58 12.22
N ALA A 508 -16.36 15.84 12.66
CA ALA A 508 -17.22 16.91 12.16
C ALA A 508 -16.79 17.43 10.76
N ALA A 509 -15.50 17.39 10.42
CA ALA A 509 -14.99 17.93 9.16
C ALA A 509 -15.62 17.27 7.91
N ASN A 510 -16.20 18.09 7.03
CA ASN A 510 -16.96 17.67 5.85
C ASN A 510 -16.43 18.23 4.53
N SER A 511 -15.27 18.90 4.56
CA SER A 511 -14.58 19.47 3.41
C SER A 511 -13.07 19.53 3.66
N THR A 512 -12.27 19.66 2.60
CA THR A 512 -10.81 19.83 2.71
C THR A 512 -10.44 21.10 3.47
N ALA A 513 -11.16 22.19 3.22
CA ALA A 513 -11.01 23.45 3.96
C ALA A 513 -11.19 23.23 5.47
N LYS A 514 -12.29 22.56 5.88
CA LYS A 514 -12.55 22.32 7.31
C LYS A 514 -11.52 21.38 7.94
N VAL A 515 -11.00 20.40 7.21
CA VAL A 515 -9.85 19.57 7.67
C VAL A 515 -8.62 20.44 7.89
N CYS A 516 -8.33 21.41 7.01
CA CYS A 516 -7.21 22.34 7.20
C CYS A 516 -7.40 23.23 8.44
N THR A 517 -8.60 23.76 8.66
CA THR A 517 -8.92 24.58 9.85
C THR A 517 -8.67 23.84 11.16
N VAL A 518 -9.00 22.55 11.24
CA VAL A 518 -8.77 21.71 12.46
C VAL A 518 -7.29 21.65 12.85
N PHE A 519 -6.37 21.84 11.90
CA PHE A 519 -4.92 21.86 12.14
C PHE A 519 -4.30 23.26 12.04
N GLY A 520 -5.11 24.32 11.95
CA GLY A 520 -4.65 25.70 11.78
C GLY A 520 -3.91 25.95 10.46
N LEU A 521 -4.33 25.29 9.38
CA LEU A 521 -3.74 25.39 8.04
C LEU A 521 -4.52 26.31 7.09
N ASP A 522 -5.40 27.17 7.61
CA ASP A 522 -6.25 28.07 6.82
C ASP A 522 -5.46 28.99 5.89
N HIS A 523 -4.34 29.56 6.37
CA HIS A 523 -3.45 30.39 5.55
C HIS A 523 -2.82 29.59 4.39
N PHE A 524 -2.44 28.33 4.64
CA PHE A 524 -1.91 27.46 3.59
C PHE A 524 -3.01 27.13 2.56
N TYR A 525 -4.20 26.73 3.03
CA TYR A 525 -5.30 26.35 2.17
C TYR A 525 -5.81 27.51 1.31
N ASN A 526 -5.96 28.70 1.89
CA ASN A 526 -6.41 29.90 1.17
C ASN A 526 -5.32 30.50 0.27
N GLY A 527 -4.05 30.16 0.49
CA GLY A 527 -2.90 30.65 -0.27
C GLY A 527 -2.59 29.87 -1.55
N ILE A 528 -3.22 28.71 -1.77
CA ILE A 528 -3.04 27.92 -2.99
C ILE A 528 -4.12 28.23 -4.05
N LYS A 529 -3.76 28.08 -5.32
CA LYS A 529 -4.72 28.16 -6.42
C LYS A 529 -5.65 26.93 -6.41
N HIS A 530 -6.90 27.12 -6.03
CA HIS A 530 -7.90 26.06 -6.10
C HIS A 530 -8.34 25.78 -7.54
N VAL A 531 -8.54 24.50 -7.82
CA VAL A 531 -9.08 23.99 -9.09
C VAL A 531 -10.55 23.60 -8.87
N PRO A 532 -11.49 23.94 -9.78
CA PRO A 532 -12.90 23.60 -9.62
C PRO A 532 -13.12 22.10 -9.40
N TYR A 533 -13.95 21.75 -8.42
CA TYR A 533 -14.27 20.37 -8.01
C TYR A 533 -13.07 19.50 -7.58
N ALA A 534 -11.86 20.06 -7.47
CA ALA A 534 -10.69 19.42 -6.87
C ALA A 534 -10.98 18.89 -5.47
N ASN A 535 -10.30 17.83 -5.06
CA ASN A 535 -10.53 17.19 -3.76
C ASN A 535 -11.99 16.71 -3.55
N THR A 536 -12.73 16.45 -4.63
CA THR A 536 -14.06 15.84 -4.58
C THR A 536 -14.13 14.58 -5.45
N LEU A 537 -15.06 13.67 -5.11
CA LEU A 537 -15.35 12.47 -5.92
C LEU A 537 -16.03 12.79 -7.27
N ASN A 538 -16.30 14.05 -7.57
CA ASN A 538 -16.94 14.49 -8.82
C ASN A 538 -15.96 15.14 -9.81
N TYR A 539 -14.69 15.38 -9.44
CA TYR A 539 -13.69 16.05 -10.29
C TYR A 539 -13.71 15.57 -11.76
N TYR A 540 -13.48 14.27 -11.99
CA TYR A 540 -13.47 13.64 -13.31
C TYR A 540 -14.82 13.57 -14.04
N LYS A 541 -15.93 14.02 -13.43
CA LYS A 541 -17.21 14.18 -14.12
C LYS A 541 -17.30 15.53 -14.85
N TYR A 542 -16.50 16.51 -14.42
CA TYR A 542 -16.49 17.87 -14.97
C TYR A 542 -15.20 18.19 -15.73
N VAL A 543 -14.18 17.35 -15.59
CA VAL A 543 -12.95 17.40 -16.40
C VAL A 543 -13.15 16.63 -17.70
N ASP A 544 -12.73 17.23 -18.81
CA ASP A 544 -12.63 16.55 -20.09
C ASP A 544 -11.50 15.51 -20.06
N LEU A 545 -11.81 14.29 -20.48
CA LEU A 545 -10.89 13.14 -20.49
C LEU A 545 -10.81 12.47 -21.87
N GLU A 546 -11.26 13.11 -22.94
CA GLU A 546 -11.11 12.60 -24.31
C GLU A 546 -9.65 12.62 -24.80
#